data_AF-A0A9D6V9A1-F1
#
_entry.id   AF-A0A9D6V9A1-F1
#
_cell.length_a   1.000
_cell.length_b   1.000
_cell.length_c   1.000
_cell.angle_alpha   90.00
_cell.angle_beta   90.00
_cell.angle_gamma   90.00
#
_symmetry.space_group_name_H-M   'P 1'
#
loop_
_entity.id
_entity.type
_entity.pdbx_description
1 polymer ?
#
loop_
_entity_poly.entity_id
_entity_poly.type
_entity_poly.pdbx_seq_one_letter_code
_entity_poly.pdbx_strand_id
1 'polypeptide(L)'
;MAAITAYVATTQNLDLNQVHFVVVASPEVRARLYDRTMTLFSKAGLPLPHAGDSHTPAAATLTLTLDPHPLDASCPGKVLYKPSLLLVEPVIIQRSSVVMNDTTWLLETRAQVRNPVEISTLETDLDRLIQQFITDYKAGNPEWQSQGTPSNPKRPCADHEPTSPTLSEANDAQANSSLRHLNVDTLQIHISAGRSGQPLAIRAIQHLREAGLSVPLDGRGNGAVTLGVELTQHSIEDQCPGNVLYESGLYLVEEVRIKRSPQVSIWSDTWLRETMQIVAPVPLRQLEADQDALLKQFIRSFQAR
;
A
#
# COMPACT_ATOMS: atom_id res chain seq x y z
N MET A 1 -3.30 11.66 -2.95
CA MET A 1 -2.03 11.86 -2.17
C MET A 1 -2.29 11.69 -0.67
N ALA A 2 -2.18 10.46 -0.20
CA ALA A 2 -1.78 9.96 1.12
C ALA A 2 -1.55 8.45 0.87
N ALA A 3 -0.47 7.78 1.27
CA ALA A 3 0.41 8.02 2.40
C ALA A 3 1.90 8.11 2.01
N ILE A 4 2.56 9.18 2.47
CA ILE A 4 3.99 9.10 2.82
C ILE A 4 3.99 8.60 4.27
N THR A 5 3.95 7.29 4.46
CA THR A 5 4.14 6.66 5.79
C THR A 5 5.53 6.06 5.86
N ALA A 6 6.56 6.85 5.54
CA ALA A 6 7.91 6.58 5.99
C ALA A 6 8.10 7.30 7.33
N TYR A 7 7.60 6.69 8.41
CA TYR A 7 7.84 7.18 9.75
C TYR A 7 8.93 6.33 10.38
N VAL A 8 10.06 6.95 10.73
CA VAL A 8 11.14 6.31 11.51
C VAL A 8 10.57 5.61 12.75
N ALA A 9 9.53 6.20 13.37
CA ALA A 9 8.82 5.64 14.52
C ALA A 9 8.25 4.23 14.29
N THR A 10 7.77 3.91 13.08
CA THR A 10 7.12 2.61 12.82
C THR A 10 8.12 1.47 12.73
N THR A 11 9.38 1.76 12.42
CA THR A 11 10.48 0.77 12.42
C THR A 11 11.10 0.48 13.80
N GLN A 12 10.79 1.28 14.82
CA GLN A 12 11.34 1.10 16.18
C GLN A 12 10.99 -0.29 16.70
N ASN A 13 11.94 -1.04 17.25
CA ASN A 13 11.79 -2.41 17.77
C ASN A 13 11.25 -3.44 16.77
N LEU A 14 11.38 -3.20 15.47
CA LEU A 14 11.07 -4.21 14.46
C LEU A 14 12.15 -5.30 14.51
N ASP A 15 11.75 -6.54 14.78
CA ASP A 15 12.64 -7.69 14.75
C ASP A 15 12.78 -8.19 13.30
N LEU A 16 13.88 -7.82 12.65
CA LEU A 16 14.13 -8.20 11.26
C LEU A 16 14.28 -9.72 11.07
N ASN A 17 14.59 -10.49 12.13
CA ASN A 17 14.62 -11.95 12.06
C ASN A 17 13.23 -12.58 11.86
N GLN A 18 12.17 -11.82 12.12
CA GLN A 18 10.78 -12.24 11.94
C GLN A 18 10.10 -11.55 10.76
N VAL A 19 10.87 -10.84 9.92
CA VAL A 19 10.39 -10.21 8.69
C VAL A 19 10.57 -11.17 7.53
N HIS A 20 9.47 -11.51 6.85
CA HIS A 20 9.53 -12.22 5.58
C HIS A 20 9.74 -11.21 4.45
N PHE A 21 10.76 -11.42 3.62
CA PHE A 21 11.05 -10.55 2.48
C PHE A 21 10.55 -11.15 1.17
N VAL A 22 9.77 -10.37 0.43
CA VAL A 22 9.16 -10.76 -0.86
C VAL A 22 9.60 -9.79 -1.95
N VAL A 23 9.95 -10.33 -3.12
CA VAL A 23 10.23 -9.54 -4.32
C VAL A 23 9.17 -9.85 -5.38
N VAL A 24 8.42 -8.83 -5.76
CA VAL A 24 7.49 -8.84 -6.89
C VAL A 24 8.19 -8.17 -8.07
N ALA A 25 8.62 -8.99 -9.02
CA ALA A 25 9.29 -8.59 -10.25
C ALA A 25 9.14 -9.72 -11.27
N SER A 26 9.51 -9.46 -12.52
CA SER A 26 9.50 -10.48 -13.56
C SER A 26 10.39 -11.69 -13.17
N PRO A 27 9.99 -12.93 -13.52
CA PRO A 27 10.68 -14.14 -13.08
C PRO A 27 12.17 -14.18 -13.44
N GLU A 28 12.56 -13.54 -14.55
CA GLU A 28 13.92 -13.53 -15.09
C GLU A 28 14.89 -12.75 -14.21
N VAL A 29 14.42 -11.76 -13.46
CA VAL A 29 15.27 -10.87 -12.64
C VAL A 29 15.04 -11.03 -11.14
N ARG A 30 13.94 -11.67 -10.73
CA ARG A 30 13.52 -11.79 -9.32
C ARG A 30 14.61 -12.33 -8.39
N ALA A 31 15.28 -13.43 -8.77
CA ALA A 31 16.34 -14.03 -7.95
C ALA A 31 17.54 -13.08 -7.79
N ARG A 32 17.96 -12.42 -8.87
CA ARG A 32 19.05 -11.43 -8.85
C ARG A 32 18.73 -10.25 -7.93
N LEU A 33 17.50 -9.72 -8.01
CA LEU A 33 17.05 -8.63 -7.15
C LEU A 33 16.99 -9.07 -5.68
N TYR A 34 16.51 -10.29 -5.41
CA TYR A 34 16.51 -10.87 -4.07
C TYR A 34 17.91 -10.95 -3.46
N ASP A 35 18.87 -11.55 -4.17
CA ASP A 35 20.25 -11.70 -3.71
C ASP A 35 20.94 -10.34 -3.48
N ARG A 36 20.64 -9.36 -4.33
CA ARG A 36 21.12 -7.99 -4.17
C ARG A 36 20.58 -7.35 -2.88
N THR A 37 19.29 -7.50 -2.59
CA THR A 37 18.71 -7.03 -1.34
C THR A 37 19.35 -7.69 -0.12
N MET A 38 19.51 -9.03 -0.13
CA MET A 38 20.19 -9.74 0.96
C MET A 38 21.61 -9.20 1.19
N THR A 39 22.33 -8.91 0.11
CA THR A 39 23.66 -8.29 0.17
C THR A 39 23.64 -6.90 0.82
N LEU A 40 22.63 -6.07 0.52
CA LEU A 40 22.49 -4.74 1.12
C LEU A 40 22.22 -4.82 2.64
N PHE A 41 21.32 -5.70 3.08
CA PHE A 41 21.06 -5.91 4.51
C PHE A 41 22.28 -6.46 5.24
N SER A 42 22.95 -7.47 4.65
CA SER A 42 24.17 -8.05 5.21
C SER A 42 25.29 -7.00 5.34
N LYS A 43 25.51 -6.17 4.31
CA LYS A 43 26.46 -5.04 4.37
C LYS A 43 26.10 -4.01 5.43
N ALA A 44 24.80 -3.81 5.68
CA ALA A 44 24.33 -2.90 6.73
C ALA A 44 24.45 -3.50 8.15
N GLY A 45 24.83 -4.78 8.28
CA GLY A 45 24.89 -5.49 9.55
C GLY A 45 23.53 -5.90 10.10
N LEU A 46 22.50 -5.94 9.24
CA LEU A 46 21.12 -6.20 9.63
C LEU A 46 20.74 -7.64 9.25
N PRO A 47 20.15 -8.43 10.17
CA PRO A 47 19.71 -9.77 9.84
C PRO A 47 18.43 -9.70 9.00
N LEU A 48 18.37 -10.46 7.92
CA LEU A 48 17.13 -10.70 7.18
C LEU A 48 17.13 -12.18 6.78
N PRO A 49 16.18 -13.00 7.22
CA PRO A 49 16.17 -14.43 6.94
C PRO A 49 16.09 -14.72 5.44
N HIS A 50 16.78 -15.76 4.96
CA HIS A 50 16.53 -16.23 3.60
C HIS A 50 15.16 -16.92 3.54
N ALA A 51 14.56 -16.92 2.36
CA ALA A 51 13.35 -17.68 2.09
C ALA A 51 13.58 -19.16 2.45
N GLY A 52 12.89 -19.65 3.49
CA GLY A 52 12.97 -21.02 3.97
C GLY A 52 13.74 -21.25 5.27
N ASP A 53 14.44 -20.23 5.80
CA ASP A 53 15.28 -20.38 7.01
C ASP A 53 14.48 -20.35 8.33
N SER A 54 13.24 -19.87 8.34
CA SER A 54 12.48 -19.68 9.58
C SER A 54 11.42 -20.77 9.81
N HIS A 55 11.57 -21.55 10.88
CA HIS A 55 10.51 -22.41 11.42
C HIS A 55 9.44 -21.63 12.20
N THR A 56 9.69 -20.35 12.49
CA THR A 56 8.76 -19.46 13.16
C THR A 56 7.88 -18.71 12.14
N PRO A 57 6.58 -18.52 12.42
CA PRO A 57 5.73 -17.71 11.57
C PRO A 57 6.23 -16.28 11.53
N ALA A 58 6.31 -15.70 10.32
CA ALA A 58 6.72 -14.32 10.14
C ALA A 58 5.73 -13.37 10.84
N ALA A 59 6.27 -12.41 11.59
CA ALA A 59 5.48 -11.40 12.27
C ALA A 59 5.13 -10.22 11.36
N ALA A 60 5.91 -10.03 10.29
CA ALA A 60 5.75 -8.95 9.33
C ALA A 60 6.21 -9.38 7.94
N THR A 61 5.74 -8.69 6.90
CA THR A 61 6.18 -8.91 5.52
C THR A 61 6.70 -7.61 4.91
N LEU A 62 7.93 -7.64 4.41
CA LEU A 62 8.53 -6.55 3.64
C LEU A 62 8.49 -6.91 2.16
N THR A 63 7.70 -6.17 1.37
CA THR A 63 7.49 -6.45 -0.06
C THR A 63 8.14 -5.37 -0.91
N LEU A 64 9.08 -5.77 -1.76
CA LEU A 64 9.67 -4.94 -2.80
C LEU A 64 8.97 -5.21 -4.13
N THR A 65 8.35 -4.19 -4.71
CA THR A 65 7.70 -4.27 -6.02
C THR A 65 8.51 -3.50 -7.05
N LEU A 66 9.04 -4.22 -8.04
CA LEU A 66 9.84 -3.73 -9.15
C LEU A 66 9.38 -4.41 -10.46
N ASP A 67 8.07 -4.34 -10.71
CA ASP A 67 7.42 -5.10 -11.79
C ASP A 67 6.78 -4.16 -12.82
N PRO A 68 7.48 -3.85 -13.94
CA PRO A 68 6.90 -3.06 -15.02
C PRO A 68 5.81 -3.85 -15.74
N HIS A 69 4.59 -3.31 -15.79
CA HIS A 69 3.44 -3.96 -16.42
C HIS A 69 3.27 -3.46 -17.86
N PRO A 70 3.24 -4.33 -18.88
CA PRO A 70 3.05 -3.91 -20.27
C PRO A 70 1.65 -3.31 -20.48
N LEU A 71 1.58 -2.28 -21.33
CA LEU A 71 0.35 -1.53 -21.59
C LEU A 71 -0.34 -1.91 -22.90
N ASP A 72 0.27 -2.81 -23.68
CA ASP A 72 -0.21 -3.42 -24.92
C ASP A 72 -1.19 -2.56 -25.73
N ALA A 73 -2.49 -2.72 -25.51
CA ALA A 73 -3.55 -2.04 -26.26
C ALA A 73 -3.73 -0.55 -25.91
N SER A 74 -3.50 -0.17 -24.67
CA SER A 74 -3.72 1.21 -24.17
C SER A 74 -2.56 2.14 -24.51
N CYS A 75 -1.34 1.61 -24.52
CA CYS A 75 -0.14 2.33 -24.92
C CYS A 75 0.95 1.39 -25.48
N PRO A 76 0.95 1.11 -26.80
CA PRO A 76 1.83 0.10 -27.38
C PRO A 76 3.32 0.37 -27.14
N GLY A 77 4.04 -0.67 -26.71
CA GLY A 77 5.49 -0.62 -26.44
C GLY A 77 5.87 0.15 -25.17
N LYS A 78 4.90 0.55 -24.35
CA LYS A 78 5.13 1.19 -23.05
C LYS A 78 4.79 0.25 -21.91
N VAL A 79 5.31 0.60 -20.73
CA VAL A 79 5.03 -0.08 -19.47
C VAL A 79 4.54 0.92 -18.43
N LEU A 80 3.64 0.48 -17.57
CA LEU A 80 3.32 1.13 -16.31
C LEU A 80 4.28 0.63 -15.24
N TYR A 81 4.99 1.55 -14.61
CA TYR A 81 5.99 1.22 -13.60
C TYR A 81 5.79 2.08 -12.35
N LYS A 82 5.57 1.41 -11.22
CA LYS A 82 5.35 2.02 -9.91
C LYS A 82 6.19 1.28 -8.86
N PRO A 83 7.51 1.53 -8.79
CA PRO A 83 8.37 0.86 -7.83
C PRO A 83 8.03 1.28 -6.40
N SER A 84 7.97 0.31 -5.49
CA SER A 84 7.63 0.52 -4.09
C SER A 84 8.27 -0.51 -3.16
N LEU A 85 8.40 -0.12 -1.89
CA LEU A 85 8.77 -0.99 -0.79
C LEU A 85 7.81 -0.72 0.36
N LEU A 86 7.17 -1.78 0.86
CA LEU A 86 6.17 -1.67 1.91
C LEU A 86 6.38 -2.73 2.99
N LEU A 87 6.13 -2.34 4.23
CA LEU A 87 6.11 -3.22 5.39
C LEU A 87 4.65 -3.41 5.84
N VAL A 88 4.22 -4.66 5.90
CA VAL A 88 2.91 -5.06 6.40
C VAL A 88 3.07 -5.75 7.75
N GLU A 89 2.36 -5.23 8.75
CA GLU A 89 2.34 -5.75 10.12
C GLU A 89 0.90 -5.88 10.63
N PRO A 90 0.65 -6.72 11.65
CA PRO A 90 -0.62 -6.70 12.38
C PRO A 90 -0.84 -5.35 13.08
N VAL A 91 -1.97 -4.71 12.80
CA VAL A 91 -2.45 -3.49 13.45
C VAL A 91 -3.79 -3.72 14.13
N ILE A 92 -4.12 -2.86 15.10
CA ILE A 92 -5.38 -2.87 15.84
C ILE A 92 -6.14 -1.59 15.49
N ILE A 93 -7.33 -1.74 14.90
CA ILE A 93 -8.24 -0.61 14.64
C ILE A 93 -8.76 -0.08 15.98
N GLN A 94 -8.55 1.20 16.27
CA GLN A 94 -8.89 1.77 17.58
C GLN A 94 -10.37 1.62 17.94
N ARG A 95 -11.24 1.86 16.96
CA ARG A 95 -12.68 1.88 17.13
C ARG A 95 -13.28 0.51 17.41
N SER A 96 -12.76 -0.55 16.78
CA SER A 96 -13.37 -1.88 16.78
C SER A 96 -12.54 -2.95 17.48
N SER A 97 -11.27 -2.65 17.83
CA SER A 97 -10.28 -3.62 18.31
C SER A 97 -10.02 -4.81 17.37
N VAL A 98 -10.48 -4.71 16.12
CA VAL A 98 -10.21 -5.72 15.09
C VAL A 98 -8.72 -5.69 14.76
N VAL A 99 -8.13 -6.89 14.68
CA VAL A 99 -6.75 -7.08 14.22
C VAL A 99 -6.76 -7.36 12.74
N MET A 100 -5.99 -6.60 11.97
CA MET A 100 -5.77 -6.83 10.55
C MET A 100 -4.29 -6.64 10.19
N ASN A 101 -3.88 -7.15 9.05
CA ASN A 101 -2.57 -6.84 8.49
C ASN A 101 -2.70 -5.59 7.65
N ASP A 102 -1.85 -4.60 7.90
CA ASP A 102 -1.91 -3.31 7.23
C ASP A 102 -0.50 -2.72 7.04
N THR A 103 -0.40 -1.72 6.18
CA THR A 103 0.87 -1.07 5.82
C THR A 103 1.33 -0.14 6.94
N THR A 104 2.46 -0.44 7.57
CA THR A 104 3.03 0.35 8.66
C THR A 104 4.25 1.18 8.24
N TRP A 105 4.85 0.84 7.11
CA TRP A 105 5.88 1.64 6.48
C TRP A 105 5.75 1.54 4.96
N LEU A 106 5.81 2.66 4.24
CA LEU A 106 5.69 2.71 2.79
C LEU A 106 6.65 3.74 2.20
N LEU A 107 7.40 3.29 1.19
CA LEU A 107 8.06 4.17 0.25
C LEU A 107 7.69 3.75 -1.16
N GLU A 108 6.95 4.60 -1.85
CA GLU A 108 6.59 4.41 -3.24
C GLU A 108 6.99 5.61 -4.10
N THR A 109 7.18 5.35 -5.38
CA THR A 109 7.26 6.42 -6.37
C THR A 109 5.92 6.59 -7.07
N ARG A 110 5.72 7.75 -7.67
CA ARG A 110 4.57 7.97 -8.54
C ARG A 110 4.60 6.98 -9.70
N ALA A 111 3.43 6.44 -10.02
CA ALA A 111 3.23 5.60 -11.19
C ALA A 111 3.61 6.37 -12.45
N GLN A 112 4.36 5.71 -13.34
CA GLN A 112 4.89 6.32 -14.55
C GLN A 112 4.66 5.43 -15.76
N VAL A 113 4.24 6.06 -16.85
CA VAL A 113 4.25 5.45 -18.18
C VAL A 113 5.60 5.70 -18.81
N ARG A 114 6.31 4.65 -19.20
CA ARG A 114 7.66 4.77 -19.77
C ARG A 114 7.98 3.68 -20.77
N ASN A 115 9.13 3.82 -21.43
CA ASN A 115 9.73 2.73 -22.19
C ASN A 115 10.03 1.53 -21.26
N PRO A 116 10.19 0.32 -21.82
CA PRO A 116 10.58 -0.86 -21.05
C PRO A 116 11.77 -0.57 -20.13
N VAL A 117 11.67 -1.04 -18.89
CA VAL A 117 12.65 -0.72 -17.84
C VAL A 117 13.81 -1.71 -17.93
N GLU A 118 15.03 -1.18 -18.08
CA GLU A 118 16.23 -1.99 -18.06
C GLU A 118 16.55 -2.52 -16.66
N ILE A 119 17.22 -3.67 -16.59
CA ILE A 119 17.63 -4.30 -15.32
C ILE A 119 18.46 -3.34 -14.46
N SER A 120 19.34 -2.54 -15.07
CA SER A 120 20.15 -1.51 -14.40
C SER A 120 19.30 -0.49 -13.64
N THR A 121 18.15 -0.12 -14.21
CA THR A 121 17.20 0.81 -13.59
C THR A 121 16.46 0.14 -12.44
N LEU A 122 16.02 -1.12 -12.61
CA LEU A 122 15.42 -1.90 -11.53
C LEU A 122 16.36 -2.03 -10.32
N GLU A 123 17.65 -2.30 -10.57
CA GLU A 123 18.67 -2.37 -9.52
C GLU A 123 18.92 -1.03 -8.83
N THR A 124 18.87 0.07 -9.57
CA THR A 124 19.03 1.42 -9.00
C THR A 124 17.84 1.77 -8.12
N ASP A 125 16.62 1.45 -8.55
CA ASP A 125 15.41 1.65 -7.75
C ASP A 125 15.41 0.76 -6.51
N LEU A 126 15.82 -0.51 -6.63
CA LEU A 126 16.03 -1.42 -5.52
C LEU A 126 16.96 -0.79 -4.48
N ASP A 127 18.16 -0.38 -4.91
CA ASP A 127 19.17 0.18 -4.02
C ASP A 127 18.61 1.38 -3.25
N ARG A 128 17.93 2.31 -3.95
CA ARG A 128 17.32 3.49 -3.34
C ARG A 128 16.24 3.12 -2.31
N LEU A 129 15.33 2.22 -2.65
CA LEU A 129 14.22 1.83 -1.78
C LEU A 129 14.72 1.11 -0.52
N ILE A 130 15.60 0.12 -0.70
CA ILE A 130 16.17 -0.66 0.40
C ILE A 130 17.06 0.21 1.30
N GLN A 131 17.88 1.10 0.72
CA GLN A 131 18.72 2.00 1.51
C GLN A 131 17.89 2.96 2.37
N GLN A 132 16.75 3.46 1.86
CA GLN A 132 15.87 4.31 2.67
C GLN A 132 15.28 3.52 3.85
N PHE A 133 14.79 2.30 3.62
CA PHE A 133 14.30 1.45 4.71
C PHE A 133 15.37 1.17 5.76
N ILE A 134 16.59 0.81 5.33
CA ILE A 134 17.73 0.59 6.25
C ILE A 134 18.05 1.86 7.04
N THR A 135 17.99 3.02 6.39
CA THR A 135 18.23 4.32 7.03
C THR A 135 17.19 4.60 8.12
N ASP A 136 15.91 4.44 7.80
CA ASP A 136 14.81 4.65 8.73
C ASP A 136 14.89 3.65 9.90
N TYR A 137 15.15 2.37 9.59
CA TYR A 137 15.33 1.32 10.60
C TYR A 137 16.44 1.67 11.58
N LYS A 138 17.63 2.07 11.08
CA LYS A 138 18.76 2.44 11.93
C LYS A 138 18.49 3.69 12.76
N ALA A 139 17.74 4.65 12.22
CA ALA A 139 17.34 5.84 12.95
C ALA A 139 16.34 5.52 14.07
N GLY A 140 15.44 4.56 13.85
CA GLY A 140 14.48 4.09 14.85
C GLY A 140 15.10 3.15 15.89
N ASN A 141 16.25 2.54 15.61
CA ASN A 141 16.87 1.52 16.44
C ASN A 141 18.36 1.83 16.71
N PRO A 142 18.69 2.92 17.43
CA PRO A 142 20.08 3.34 17.65
C PRO A 142 20.90 2.32 18.45
N GLU A 143 20.26 1.50 19.30
CA GLU A 143 20.93 0.48 20.11
C GLU A 143 21.60 -0.61 19.26
N TRP A 144 21.10 -0.87 18.05
CA TRP A 144 21.73 -1.79 17.08
C TRP A 144 23.10 -1.31 16.59
N GLN A 145 23.38 -0.01 16.66
CA GLN A 145 24.70 0.53 16.33
C GLN A 145 25.74 0.22 17.41
N SER A 146 25.28 -0.15 18.61
CA SER A 146 26.11 -0.40 19.80
C SER A 146 26.45 -1.89 19.97
N GLN A 147 25.70 -2.78 19.32
CA GLN A 147 25.94 -4.23 19.36
C GLN A 147 26.76 -4.64 18.15
N GLY A 148 28.06 -4.85 18.38
CA GLY A 148 28.97 -5.37 17.36
C GLY A 148 28.47 -6.68 16.74
N THR A 149 28.52 -6.72 15.42
CA THR A 149 28.36 -7.85 14.49
C THR A 149 28.14 -9.23 15.14
N PRO A 150 26.93 -9.80 15.12
CA PRO A 150 26.74 -11.21 15.44
C PRO A 150 27.32 -12.10 14.35
N SER A 151 27.92 -13.20 14.79
CA SER A 151 28.71 -14.13 13.99
C SER A 151 27.84 -14.98 13.09
N ASN A 152 28.27 -15.08 11.84
CA ASN A 152 27.72 -15.90 10.74
C ASN A 152 27.57 -17.40 11.13
N PRO A 153 26.39 -18.04 11.00
CA PRO A 153 26.31 -19.50 10.96
C PRO A 153 26.20 -20.02 9.51
N LYS A 154 27.01 -21.05 9.23
CA LYS A 154 27.11 -21.78 7.96
C LYS A 154 25.83 -22.57 7.62
N ARG A 155 25.55 -22.65 6.30
CA ARG A 155 24.60 -23.54 5.58
C ARG A 155 24.68 -25.03 5.98
N PRO A 156 23.58 -25.77 5.74
CA PRO A 156 23.51 -26.62 4.53
C PRO A 156 22.23 -26.42 3.70
N CYS A 157 22.35 -26.56 2.37
CA CYS A 157 21.28 -26.50 1.37
C CYS A 157 20.32 -27.69 1.48
N ALA A 158 19.02 -27.45 1.27
CA ALA A 158 18.05 -28.45 0.85
C ALA A 158 17.05 -27.81 -0.13
N ASP A 159 16.96 -28.41 -1.32
CA ASP A 159 16.01 -28.06 -2.37
C ASP A 159 14.60 -28.44 -1.94
N HIS A 160 13.69 -27.46 -1.79
CA HIS A 160 12.26 -27.68 -1.91
C HIS A 160 11.54 -26.38 -2.30
N GLU A 161 10.83 -26.41 -3.43
CA GLU A 161 9.84 -25.40 -3.80
C GLU A 161 8.71 -25.35 -2.75
N PRO A 162 8.24 -24.15 -2.38
CA PRO A 162 6.86 -24.01 -1.94
C PRO A 162 6.09 -23.03 -2.83
N THR A 163 4.96 -23.55 -3.27
CA THR A 163 3.85 -22.91 -3.96
C THR A 163 3.43 -21.62 -3.24
N SER A 164 3.36 -20.52 -3.99
CA SER A 164 2.88 -19.22 -3.52
C SER A 164 1.38 -19.28 -3.19
N PRO A 165 0.91 -18.75 -2.05
CA PRO A 165 -0.50 -18.41 -1.90
C PRO A 165 -0.76 -17.06 -2.58
N THR A 166 -1.73 -17.06 -3.49
CA THR A 166 -2.22 -15.91 -4.24
C THR A 166 -2.90 -14.91 -3.29
N LEU A 167 -2.38 -13.69 -3.23
CA LEU A 167 -2.77 -12.57 -2.36
C LEU A 167 -4.17 -11.95 -2.63
N SER A 168 -4.99 -12.53 -3.50
CA SER A 168 -6.24 -11.87 -3.95
C SER A 168 -7.51 -12.25 -3.19
N GLU A 169 -7.61 -13.44 -2.57
CA GLU A 169 -8.89 -13.90 -1.98
C GLU A 169 -9.04 -13.59 -0.48
N ALA A 170 -7.95 -13.36 0.25
CA ALA A 170 -7.98 -13.01 1.67
C ALA A 170 -8.44 -11.56 1.95
N ASN A 171 -8.35 -10.67 0.96
CA ASN A 171 -8.60 -9.24 1.13
C ASN A 171 -10.08 -8.89 1.28
N ASP A 172 -11.00 -9.62 0.65
CA ASP A 172 -12.42 -9.25 0.64
C ASP A 172 -13.16 -9.58 1.96
N ALA A 173 -12.86 -10.74 2.56
CA ALA A 173 -13.44 -11.12 3.85
C ALA A 173 -12.86 -10.29 5.01
N GLN A 174 -11.57 -9.94 4.93
CA GLN A 174 -10.88 -9.13 5.92
C GLN A 174 -11.30 -7.65 5.85
N ALA A 175 -11.46 -7.09 4.65
CA ALA A 175 -11.98 -5.74 4.44
C ALA A 175 -13.41 -5.56 5.00
N ASN A 176 -14.29 -6.56 4.87
CA ASN A 176 -15.64 -6.43 5.44
C ASN A 176 -15.66 -6.46 6.98
N SER A 177 -14.62 -7.02 7.61
CA SER A 177 -14.51 -7.06 9.07
C SER A 177 -14.07 -5.73 9.70
N SER A 178 -13.23 -4.94 9.02
CA SER A 178 -12.75 -3.63 9.50
C SER A 178 -13.87 -2.60 9.65
N LEU A 179 -14.88 -2.76 8.79
CA LEU A 179 -16.11 -2.01 8.78
C LEU A 179 -16.95 -2.18 10.08
N ARG A 180 -16.86 -3.30 10.82
CA ARG A 180 -17.69 -3.54 12.03
C ARG A 180 -17.64 -2.40 13.04
N HIS A 181 -18.79 -2.01 13.60
CA HIS A 181 -18.96 -0.89 14.56
C HIS A 181 -18.62 0.49 14.01
N LEU A 182 -18.62 0.70 12.68
CA LEU A 182 -18.42 2.03 12.12
C LEU A 182 -19.64 2.91 12.46
N ASN A 183 -19.42 3.98 13.23
CA ASN A 183 -20.44 4.99 13.48
C ASN A 183 -20.47 6.00 12.32
N VAL A 184 -21.47 5.87 11.47
CA VAL A 184 -21.64 6.69 10.26
C VAL A 184 -21.89 8.16 10.59
N ASP A 185 -22.49 8.45 11.75
CA ASP A 185 -22.76 9.83 12.19
C ASP A 185 -21.47 10.62 12.46
N THR A 186 -20.34 9.93 12.60
CA THR A 186 -19.00 10.52 12.80
C THR A 186 -18.12 10.47 11.55
N LEU A 187 -18.65 9.93 10.44
CA LEU A 187 -17.91 9.76 9.20
C LEU A 187 -17.74 11.11 8.51
N GLN A 188 -16.51 11.48 8.20
CA GLN A 188 -16.22 12.59 7.29
C GLN A 188 -16.08 12.08 5.87
N ILE A 189 -16.45 12.89 4.90
CA ILE A 189 -16.22 12.57 3.49
C ILE A 189 -15.21 13.53 2.88
N HIS A 190 -14.25 12.98 2.15
CA HIS A 190 -13.25 13.72 1.40
C HIS A 190 -13.28 13.30 -0.07
N ILE A 191 -13.38 14.25 -1.00
CA ILE A 191 -13.38 13.95 -2.44
C ILE A 191 -12.22 14.67 -3.12
N SER A 192 -11.37 13.92 -3.81
CA SER A 192 -10.29 14.41 -4.65
C SER A 192 -10.60 14.10 -6.11
N ALA A 193 -11.04 15.10 -6.88
CA ALA A 193 -11.37 14.92 -8.30
C ALA A 193 -11.04 16.15 -9.17
N GLY A 194 -9.99 16.89 -8.80
CA GLY A 194 -9.58 18.12 -9.48
C GLY A 194 -10.73 19.13 -9.58
N ARG A 195 -10.98 19.62 -10.81
CA ARG A 195 -12.04 20.61 -11.07
C ARG A 195 -13.45 20.08 -10.81
N SER A 196 -13.62 18.76 -10.80
CA SER A 196 -14.91 18.10 -10.55
C SER A 196 -15.13 17.79 -9.06
N GLY A 197 -14.19 18.14 -8.16
CA GLY A 197 -14.25 17.77 -6.74
C GLY A 197 -15.51 18.27 -6.02
N GLN A 198 -15.86 19.55 -6.19
CA GLN A 198 -17.03 20.14 -5.53
C GLN A 198 -18.38 19.53 -5.99
N PRO A 199 -18.69 19.43 -7.30
CA PRO A 199 -19.95 18.80 -7.72
C PRO A 199 -20.03 17.32 -7.31
N LEU A 200 -18.91 16.61 -7.36
CA LEU A 200 -18.83 15.20 -6.95
C LEU A 200 -19.04 15.03 -5.43
N ALA A 201 -18.53 15.94 -4.60
CA ALA A 201 -18.77 15.96 -3.15
C ALA A 201 -20.25 16.15 -2.80
N ILE A 202 -20.94 17.09 -3.44
CA ILE A 202 -22.39 17.29 -3.22
C ILE A 202 -23.15 16.01 -3.58
N ARG A 203 -22.83 15.40 -4.73
CA ARG A 203 -23.45 14.15 -5.19
C ARG A 203 -23.17 12.99 -4.23
N ALA A 204 -21.95 12.86 -3.73
CA ALA A 204 -21.55 11.79 -2.83
C ALA A 204 -22.32 11.84 -1.51
N ILE A 205 -22.44 13.04 -0.92
CA ILE A 205 -23.22 13.28 0.30
C ILE A 205 -24.69 12.91 0.07
N GLN A 206 -25.26 13.31 -1.06
CA GLN A 206 -26.64 12.98 -1.41
C GLN A 206 -26.85 11.46 -1.54
N HIS A 207 -25.96 10.77 -2.26
CA HIS A 207 -26.04 9.32 -2.46
C HIS A 207 -25.94 8.57 -1.12
N LEU A 208 -25.03 8.97 -0.23
CA LEU A 208 -24.92 8.37 1.11
C LEU A 208 -26.19 8.61 1.94
N ARG A 209 -26.77 9.82 1.91
CA ARG A 209 -28.02 10.12 2.61
C ARG A 209 -29.19 9.30 2.11
N GLU A 210 -29.31 9.12 0.80
CA GLU A 210 -30.34 8.27 0.19
C GLU A 210 -30.21 6.81 0.62
N ALA A 211 -28.99 6.36 0.93
CA ALA A 211 -28.72 5.05 1.50
C ALA A 211 -28.91 4.97 3.03
N GLY A 212 -29.40 6.04 3.67
CA GLY A 212 -29.62 6.12 5.12
C GLY A 212 -28.35 6.43 5.94
N LEU A 213 -27.28 6.91 5.30
CA LEU A 213 -26.02 7.24 5.95
C LEU A 213 -25.95 8.76 6.21
N SER A 214 -26.05 9.16 7.47
CA SER A 214 -26.02 10.57 7.89
C SER A 214 -24.59 11.12 7.91
N VAL A 215 -24.15 11.69 6.79
CA VAL A 215 -22.85 12.39 6.71
C VAL A 215 -23.05 13.90 6.93
N PRO A 216 -22.38 14.52 7.93
CA PRO A 216 -22.47 15.96 8.15
C PRO A 216 -21.89 16.74 6.96
N LEU A 217 -22.59 17.81 6.53
CA LEU A 217 -22.16 18.70 5.45
C LEU A 217 -20.94 19.55 5.83
N ASP A 218 -20.84 19.89 7.11
CA ASP A 218 -19.76 20.70 7.64
C ASP A 218 -18.74 19.78 8.31
N GLY A 219 -17.56 19.63 7.70
CA GLY A 219 -16.41 18.87 8.20
C GLY A 219 -15.79 19.42 9.50
N ARG A 220 -16.57 20.06 10.37
CA ARG A 220 -16.16 20.54 11.71
C ARG A 220 -16.32 19.48 12.80
N GLY A 221 -16.43 18.20 12.43
CA GLY A 221 -16.30 17.12 13.39
C GLY A 221 -14.83 16.91 13.76
N ASN A 222 -14.54 16.55 15.00
CA ASN A 222 -13.28 15.87 15.35
C ASN A 222 -13.33 14.42 14.86
N GLY A 223 -13.75 14.19 13.61
CA GLY A 223 -14.09 12.87 13.08
C GLY A 223 -12.87 11.96 13.11
N ALA A 224 -12.94 10.87 13.87
CA ALA A 224 -11.88 9.87 13.96
C ALA A 224 -11.76 9.00 12.70
N VAL A 225 -12.69 9.12 11.75
CA VAL A 225 -12.77 8.29 10.54
C VAL A 225 -13.18 9.11 9.32
N THR A 226 -12.45 8.97 8.21
CA THR A 226 -12.69 9.66 6.94
C THR A 226 -12.92 8.65 5.81
N LEU A 227 -14.02 8.80 5.07
CA LEU A 227 -14.26 8.14 3.79
C LEU A 227 -13.72 9.04 2.67
N GLY A 228 -12.64 8.61 2.03
CA GLY A 228 -12.05 9.30 0.88
C GLY A 228 -12.48 8.69 -0.44
N VAL A 229 -12.85 9.53 -1.42
CA VAL A 229 -13.00 9.14 -2.82
C VAL A 229 -11.95 9.89 -3.63
N GLU A 230 -11.14 9.19 -4.41
CA GLU A 230 -10.16 9.76 -5.32
C GLU A 230 -10.53 9.39 -6.76
N LEU A 231 -10.65 10.40 -7.63
CA LEU A 231 -10.98 10.29 -9.05
C LEU A 231 -10.09 11.27 -9.81
N THR A 232 -8.80 10.96 -9.90
CA THR A 232 -7.76 11.84 -10.42
C THR A 232 -7.35 11.44 -11.83
N GLN A 233 -7.00 12.44 -12.63
CA GLN A 233 -6.50 12.24 -13.98
C GLN A 233 -5.14 12.94 -14.09
N HIS A 234 -4.12 12.19 -14.48
CA HIS A 234 -2.79 12.71 -14.74
C HIS A 234 -2.49 12.68 -16.24
N SER A 235 -2.08 13.83 -16.78
CA SER A 235 -1.64 13.91 -18.16
C SER A 235 -0.40 13.04 -18.37
N ILE A 236 -0.42 12.22 -19.42
CA ILE A 236 0.70 11.41 -19.89
C ILE A 236 0.96 11.66 -21.38
N GLU A 237 0.54 12.82 -21.90
CA GLU A 237 0.52 13.15 -23.33
C GLU A 237 1.90 12.93 -23.99
N ASP A 238 2.98 13.25 -23.29
CA ASP A 238 4.36 13.08 -23.78
C ASP A 238 4.76 11.61 -23.94
N GLN A 239 4.14 10.69 -23.20
CA GLN A 239 4.46 9.26 -23.20
C GLN A 239 3.41 8.41 -23.92
N CYS A 240 2.15 8.86 -23.89
CA CYS A 240 0.99 8.21 -24.47
C CYS A 240 -0.04 9.25 -24.96
N PRO A 241 0.12 9.76 -26.19
CA PRO A 241 -0.75 10.82 -26.72
C PRO A 241 -2.23 10.44 -26.72
N GLY A 242 -3.08 11.39 -26.31
CA GLY A 242 -4.53 11.21 -26.28
C GLY A 242 -5.06 10.39 -25.10
N ASN A 243 -4.20 9.97 -24.18
CA ASN A 243 -4.57 9.21 -22.98
C ASN A 243 -4.16 9.92 -21.68
N VAL A 244 -4.79 9.51 -20.58
CA VAL A 244 -4.48 9.93 -19.22
C VAL A 244 -4.23 8.70 -18.36
N LEU A 245 -3.42 8.86 -17.31
CA LEU A 245 -3.41 7.93 -16.20
C LEU A 245 -4.57 8.31 -15.28
N TYR A 246 -5.59 7.44 -15.25
CA TYR A 246 -6.79 7.61 -14.43
C TYR A 246 -6.68 6.74 -13.18
N GLU A 247 -6.82 7.37 -12.01
CA GLU A 247 -6.84 6.71 -10.72
C GLU A 247 -8.23 6.87 -10.11
N SER A 248 -8.81 5.77 -9.67
CA SER A 248 -10.14 5.69 -9.07
C SER A 248 -10.05 4.90 -7.78
N GLY A 249 -10.43 5.51 -6.67
CA GLY A 249 -10.22 4.96 -5.33
C GLY A 249 -11.34 5.32 -4.35
N LEU A 250 -11.66 4.38 -3.47
CA LEU A 250 -12.51 4.60 -2.29
C LEU A 250 -11.81 3.97 -1.09
N TYR A 251 -11.62 4.76 -0.04
CA TYR A 251 -10.87 4.33 1.13
C TYR A 251 -11.44 4.87 2.44
N LEU A 252 -11.21 4.13 3.52
CA LEU A 252 -11.59 4.50 4.88
C LEU A 252 -10.33 4.72 5.74
N VAL A 253 -10.04 5.98 6.03
CA VAL A 253 -8.91 6.39 6.86
C VAL A 253 -9.32 6.46 8.32
N GLU A 254 -8.67 5.70 9.20
CA GLU A 254 -8.82 5.83 10.65
C GLU A 254 -7.50 5.55 11.38
N GLU A 255 -7.43 5.94 12.65
CA GLU A 255 -6.26 5.68 13.49
C GLU A 255 -6.19 4.19 13.85
N VAL A 256 -5.02 3.59 13.64
CA VAL A 256 -4.68 2.21 14.02
C VAL A 256 -3.44 2.21 14.91
N ARG A 257 -3.30 1.17 15.74
CA ARG A 257 -2.09 0.94 16.54
C ARG A 257 -1.34 -0.27 16.02
N ILE A 258 -0.04 -0.14 15.76
CA ILE A 258 0.82 -1.29 15.49
C ILE A 258 0.80 -2.22 16.71
N LYS A 259 0.56 -3.53 16.49
CA LYS A 259 0.38 -4.50 17.58
C LYS A 259 1.67 -4.73 18.39
N ARG A 260 2.82 -4.54 17.75
CA ARG A 260 4.17 -4.68 18.33
C ARG A 260 4.47 -3.56 19.36
N SER A 261 5.45 -3.78 20.23
CA SER A 261 5.91 -2.79 21.21
C SER A 261 7.10 -1.98 20.67
N PRO A 262 7.14 -0.64 20.80
CA PRO A 262 6.11 0.21 21.40
C PRO A 262 4.86 0.29 20.50
N GLN A 263 3.69 0.47 21.13
CA GLN A 263 2.43 0.63 20.39
C GLN A 263 2.38 2.01 19.74
N VAL A 264 2.88 2.10 18.51
CA VAL A 264 2.84 3.33 17.70
C VAL A 264 1.47 3.45 17.03
N SER A 265 0.85 4.62 17.15
CA SER A 265 -0.37 4.97 16.40
C SER A 265 -0.02 5.56 15.04
N ILE A 266 -0.75 5.15 14.00
CA ILE A 266 -0.67 5.72 12.65
C ILE A 266 -2.08 5.87 12.06
N TRP A 267 -2.23 6.74 11.07
CA TRP A 267 -3.44 6.78 10.24
C TRP A 267 -3.28 5.77 9.11
N SER A 268 -4.31 4.95 8.87
CA SER A 268 -4.27 3.91 7.85
C SER A 268 -5.58 3.73 7.09
N ASP A 269 -5.47 3.23 5.87
CA ASP A 269 -6.57 2.92 4.96
C ASP A 269 -7.14 1.53 5.28
N THR A 270 -7.88 1.43 6.39
CA THR A 270 -8.45 0.16 6.92
C THR A 270 -9.46 -0.53 6.00
N TRP A 271 -9.88 0.15 4.95
CA TRP A 271 -10.68 -0.38 3.86
C TRP A 271 -10.30 0.37 2.59
N LEU A 272 -9.90 -0.32 1.53
CA LEU A 272 -9.42 0.30 0.28
C LEU A 272 -9.96 -0.47 -0.93
N ARG A 273 -10.46 0.28 -1.91
CA ARG A 273 -10.72 -0.17 -3.27
C ARG A 273 -10.08 0.82 -4.20
N GLU A 274 -9.05 0.42 -4.93
CA GLU A 274 -8.37 1.29 -5.88
C GLU A 274 -8.20 0.59 -7.23
N THR A 275 -8.15 1.41 -8.27
CA THR A 275 -7.90 0.97 -9.63
C THR A 275 -7.16 2.07 -10.37
N MET A 276 -6.16 1.66 -11.15
CA MET A 276 -5.34 2.54 -11.97
C MET A 276 -5.36 2.03 -13.40
N GLN A 277 -5.67 2.91 -14.36
CA GLN A 277 -5.83 2.56 -15.76
C GLN A 277 -5.33 3.67 -16.68
N ILE A 278 -4.93 3.28 -17.89
CA ILE A 278 -4.64 4.22 -18.97
C ILE A 278 -5.82 4.24 -19.93
N VAL A 279 -6.45 5.39 -20.04
CA VAL A 279 -7.71 5.59 -20.78
C VAL A 279 -7.73 6.95 -21.47
N ALA A 280 -8.65 7.14 -22.40
CA ALA A 280 -8.96 8.47 -22.91
C ALA A 280 -9.44 9.39 -21.76
N PRO A 281 -9.28 10.72 -21.87
CA PRO A 281 -9.74 11.67 -20.85
C PRO A 281 -11.19 11.42 -20.42
N VAL A 282 -11.38 11.24 -19.12
CA VAL A 282 -12.65 10.79 -18.54
C VAL A 282 -13.59 11.99 -18.38
N PRO A 283 -14.77 11.99 -19.03
CA PRO A 283 -15.74 13.07 -18.91
C PRO A 283 -16.44 13.04 -17.55
N LEU A 284 -17.00 14.19 -17.13
CA LEU A 284 -17.70 14.32 -15.84
C LEU A 284 -18.76 13.24 -15.61
N ARG A 285 -19.57 12.91 -16.62
CA ARG A 285 -20.60 11.86 -16.49
C ARG A 285 -20.03 10.50 -16.12
N GLN A 286 -18.85 10.17 -16.62
CA GLN A 286 -18.18 8.91 -16.28
C GLN A 286 -17.61 8.98 -14.86
N LEU A 287 -16.99 10.10 -14.46
CA LEU A 287 -16.54 10.30 -13.07
C LEU A 287 -17.70 10.16 -12.07
N GLU A 288 -18.88 10.70 -12.39
CA GLU A 288 -20.09 10.56 -11.58
C GLU A 288 -20.55 9.09 -11.48
N ALA A 289 -20.51 8.35 -12.59
CA ALA A 289 -20.87 6.94 -12.62
C ALA A 289 -19.88 6.07 -11.83
N ASP A 290 -18.58 6.35 -11.93
CA ASP A 290 -17.53 5.65 -11.20
C ASP A 290 -17.63 5.92 -9.70
N GLN A 291 -17.88 7.17 -9.30
CA GLN A 291 -18.20 7.52 -7.92
C GLN A 291 -19.39 6.73 -7.39
N ASP A 292 -20.49 6.70 -8.14
CA ASP A 292 -21.71 6.00 -7.73
C ASP A 292 -21.45 4.49 -7.59
N ALA A 293 -20.64 3.90 -8.46
CA ALA A 293 -20.25 2.50 -8.37
C ALA A 293 -19.41 2.21 -7.11
N LEU A 294 -18.41 3.05 -6.82
CA LEU A 294 -17.57 2.95 -5.63
C LEU A 294 -18.41 3.07 -4.35
N LEU A 295 -19.24 4.11 -4.24
CA LEU A 295 -20.08 4.32 -3.05
C LEU A 295 -21.08 3.17 -2.85
N LYS A 296 -21.66 2.63 -3.92
CA LYS A 296 -22.51 1.43 -3.84
C LYS A 296 -21.78 0.21 -3.30
N GLN A 297 -20.51 0.01 -3.67
CA GLN A 297 -19.71 -1.09 -3.11
C GLN A 297 -19.50 -0.92 -1.61
N PHE A 298 -19.18 0.29 -1.16
CA PHE A 298 -19.05 0.59 0.27
C PHE A 298 -20.37 0.39 1.01
N ILE A 299 -21.48 0.92 0.50
CA ILE A 299 -22.81 0.75 1.11
C ILE A 299 -23.16 -0.73 1.24
N ARG A 300 -22.95 -1.53 0.19
CA ARG A 300 -23.19 -2.98 0.23
C ARG A 300 -22.32 -3.68 1.27
N SER A 301 -21.03 -3.35 1.32
CA SER A 301 -20.08 -3.91 2.29
C SER A 301 -20.43 -3.50 3.73
N PHE A 302 -20.93 -2.28 3.91
CA PHE A 302 -21.43 -1.76 5.18
C PHE A 302 -22.70 -2.48 5.64
N GLN A 303 -23.63 -2.76 4.72
CA GLN A 303 -24.93 -3.36 5.03
C GLN A 303 -24.87 -4.88 5.18
N ALA A 304 -23.90 -5.56 4.57
CA ALA A 304 -23.71 -7.00 4.66
C ALA A 304 -23.14 -7.50 6.01
N ARG A 305 -23.09 -6.64 7.03
CA ARG A 305 -22.55 -6.91 8.37
C ARG A 305 -23.47 -7.73 9.25
#